data_AF-A0A820LBD7-F1
#
_entry.id   AF-A0A820LBD7-F1
#
_cell.length_a   1.000
_cell.length_b   1.000
_cell.length_c   1.000
_cell.angle_alpha   90.00
_cell.angle_beta   90.00
_cell.angle_gamma   90.00
#
_symmetry.space_group_name_H-M   'P 1'
#
loop_
_entity.id
_entity.type
_entity.pdbx_description
1 polymer ?
#
loop_
_entity_poly.entity_id
_entity_poly.type
_entity_poly.pdbx_seq_one_letter_code
_entity_poly.pdbx_strand_id
1 'polypeptide(L)'
;MDLCRSMSTSSRIFSFGLGHSPSRSLIKGLARSTNGRFTFIPPGTNVDIYVAEQLQKALEPCITNVKVKWNIPSLISSKLQSVPTVAPPVYANDRLLFYAIIDSDQFDHSTTVEIWNHEETVRLGLAKIDRIPETMNNDNQLITHLAAKALIQEITHAKDLHAGSQQTRFQQVKEDDNKKRLIDISL
;
A
#
# COMPACT_ATOMS: atom_id res chain seq x y z
N MET A 1 -9.26 -11.92 -2.67
CA MET A 1 -7.78 -11.78 -2.59
C MET A 1 -7.29 -11.87 -1.14
N ASP A 2 -8.12 -12.42 -0.26
CA ASP A 2 -7.99 -12.24 1.19
C ASP A 2 -7.03 -13.27 1.78
N LEU A 3 -6.97 -14.46 1.18
CA LEU A 3 -5.94 -15.46 1.50
C LEU A 3 -4.53 -14.88 1.30
N CYS A 4 -4.25 -14.26 0.15
CA CYS A 4 -2.96 -13.62 -0.11
C CYS A 4 -2.60 -12.59 0.97
N ARG A 5 -3.57 -11.78 1.40
CA ARG A 5 -3.39 -10.82 2.50
C ARG A 5 -3.11 -11.50 3.84
N SER A 6 -3.84 -12.57 4.17
CA SER A 6 -3.60 -13.31 5.41
C SER A 6 -2.18 -13.89 5.51
N MET A 7 -1.57 -14.18 4.35
CA MET A 7 -0.21 -14.70 4.25
C MET A 7 0.84 -13.61 4.01
N SER A 8 0.47 -12.33 3.94
CA SER A 8 1.39 -11.26 3.54
C SER A 8 2.55 -11.03 4.51
N THR A 9 2.52 -11.64 5.69
CA THR A 9 3.62 -11.61 6.67
C THR A 9 4.62 -12.74 6.48
N SER A 10 4.20 -13.86 5.86
CA SER A 10 4.99 -15.08 5.73
C SER A 10 5.40 -15.40 4.29
N SER A 11 4.62 -14.97 3.30
CA SER A 11 4.83 -15.31 1.90
C SER A 11 4.74 -14.09 0.99
N ARG A 12 5.53 -14.11 -0.09
CA ARG A 12 5.59 -13.09 -1.13
C ARG A 12 5.30 -13.74 -2.48
N ILE A 13 4.41 -13.14 -3.28
CA ILE A 13 4.08 -13.63 -4.61
C ILE A 13 4.76 -12.76 -5.67
N PHE A 14 5.59 -13.38 -6.48
CA PHE A 14 6.21 -12.77 -7.66
C PHE A 14 5.45 -13.27 -8.90
N SER A 15 4.61 -12.41 -9.48
CA SER A 15 3.63 -12.83 -10.50
C SER A 15 3.99 -12.33 -11.91
N PHE A 16 3.74 -13.15 -12.93
CA PHE A 16 4.05 -12.83 -14.32
C PHE A 16 2.79 -12.72 -15.17
N GLY A 17 2.76 -11.76 -16.08
CA GLY A 17 1.76 -11.67 -17.14
C GLY A 17 2.38 -11.83 -18.50
N LEU A 18 2.07 -12.94 -19.19
CA LEU A 18 2.67 -13.26 -20.48
C LEU A 18 1.81 -12.78 -21.66
N GLY A 19 2.48 -12.26 -22.68
CA GLY A 19 1.88 -12.02 -24.00
C GLY A 19 1.03 -10.75 -24.10
N HIS A 20 0.06 -10.77 -25.02
CA HIS A 20 -0.63 -9.57 -25.48
C HIS A 20 -1.69 -9.06 -24.50
N SER A 21 -2.35 -9.93 -23.75
CA SER A 21 -3.50 -9.56 -22.91
C SER A 21 -3.62 -10.39 -21.62
N PRO A 22 -2.58 -10.42 -20.77
CA PRO A 22 -2.69 -11.02 -19.45
C PRO A 22 -3.62 -10.20 -18.54
N SER A 23 -4.28 -10.86 -17.59
CA SER A 23 -5.17 -10.19 -16.62
C SER A 23 -4.38 -9.26 -15.69
N ARG A 24 -4.31 -7.97 -16.05
CA ARG A 24 -3.50 -6.98 -15.34
C ARG A 24 -3.94 -6.77 -13.90
N SER A 25 -5.24 -6.77 -13.64
CA SER A 25 -5.79 -6.59 -12.29
C SER A 25 -5.44 -7.75 -11.37
N LEU A 26 -5.60 -8.99 -11.84
CA LEU A 26 -5.29 -10.20 -11.07
C LEU A 26 -3.80 -10.27 -10.73
N ILE A 27 -2.93 -10.11 -11.73
CA ILE A 27 -1.49 -10.22 -11.57
C ILE A 27 -0.97 -9.14 -10.60
N LYS A 28 -1.35 -7.87 -10.82
CA LYS A 28 -0.99 -6.79 -9.91
C LYS A 28 -1.55 -7.03 -8.51
N GLY A 29 -2.78 -7.53 -8.42
CA GLY A 29 -3.44 -7.84 -7.15
C GLY A 29 -2.68 -8.89 -6.35
N LEU A 30 -2.22 -9.98 -6.98
CA LEU A 30 -1.56 -11.11 -6.31
C LEU A 30 -0.25 -10.66 -5.68
N ALA A 31 0.60 -10.00 -6.48
CA ALA A 31 1.85 -9.45 -6.00
C ALA A 31 1.64 -8.44 -4.88
N ARG A 32 0.78 -7.43 -5.08
CA ARG A 32 0.57 -6.36 -4.09
C ARG A 32 -0.01 -6.87 -2.78
N SER A 33 -0.94 -7.82 -2.83
CA SER A 33 -1.59 -8.36 -1.62
C SER A 33 -0.62 -9.11 -0.70
N THR A 34 0.55 -9.48 -1.21
CA THR A 34 1.63 -10.13 -0.47
C THR A 34 2.87 -9.27 -0.37
N ASN A 35 2.85 -7.98 -0.72
CA ASN A 35 4.03 -7.12 -0.94
C ASN A 35 5.15 -7.79 -1.77
N GLY A 36 4.78 -8.63 -2.74
CA GLY A 36 5.68 -9.14 -3.77
C GLY A 36 5.74 -8.20 -4.98
N ARG A 37 6.27 -8.70 -6.10
CA ARG A 37 6.46 -7.92 -7.33
C ARG A 37 5.73 -8.56 -8.51
N PHE A 38 5.40 -7.76 -9.52
CA PHE A 38 4.84 -8.29 -10.77
C PHE A 38 5.65 -7.80 -11.96
N THR A 39 5.66 -8.60 -13.02
CA THR A 39 6.25 -8.25 -14.31
C THR A 39 5.30 -8.68 -15.44
N PHE A 40 5.15 -7.82 -16.46
CA PHE A 40 4.49 -8.18 -17.70
C PHE A 40 5.56 -8.45 -18.75
N ILE A 41 5.52 -9.64 -19.35
CA ILE A 41 6.47 -10.10 -20.37
C ILE A 41 5.81 -9.95 -21.74
N PRO A 42 6.30 -9.03 -22.59
CA PRO A 42 5.74 -8.83 -23.92
C PRO A 42 5.90 -10.08 -24.81
N PRO A 43 5.02 -10.26 -25.81
CA PRO A 43 5.17 -11.34 -26.79
C PRO A 43 6.50 -11.25 -27.56
N GLY A 44 7.09 -12.38 -27.92
CA GLY A 44 8.34 -12.43 -28.70
C GLY A 44 9.58 -12.00 -27.92
N THR A 45 9.50 -11.89 -26.59
CA THR A 45 10.65 -11.58 -25.73
C THR A 45 11.17 -12.82 -25.00
N ASN A 46 12.44 -12.76 -24.62
CA ASN A 46 13.13 -13.79 -23.85
C ASN A 46 12.62 -13.81 -22.40
N VAL A 47 11.79 -14.80 -22.08
CA VAL A 47 11.12 -14.96 -20.78
C VAL A 47 12.12 -15.16 -19.64
N ASP A 48 13.23 -15.84 -19.93
CA ASP A 48 14.34 -16.15 -19.03
C ASP A 48 14.91 -14.91 -18.33
N ILE A 49 15.08 -13.79 -19.04
CA ILE A 49 15.59 -12.54 -18.46
C ILE A 49 14.67 -12.06 -17.33
N TYR A 50 13.37 -11.97 -17.62
CA TYR A 50 12.38 -11.49 -16.65
C TYR A 50 12.20 -12.43 -15.46
N VAL A 51 12.30 -13.75 -15.70
CA VAL A 51 12.25 -14.75 -14.64
C VAL A 51 13.49 -14.64 -13.75
N ALA A 52 14.68 -14.49 -14.35
CA ALA A 52 15.92 -14.34 -13.61
C ALA A 52 15.90 -13.07 -12.73
N GLU A 53 15.45 -11.93 -13.25
CA GLU A 53 15.33 -10.67 -12.48
C GLU A 53 14.36 -10.81 -11.30
N GLN A 54 13.19 -11.39 -11.54
CA GLN A 54 12.18 -11.60 -10.48
C GLN A 54 12.67 -12.60 -9.43
N LEU A 55 13.34 -13.67 -9.84
CA LEU A 55 13.93 -14.66 -8.94
C LEU A 55 15.08 -14.06 -8.13
N GLN A 56 15.95 -13.27 -8.76
CA GLN A 56 17.02 -12.56 -8.06
C GLN A 56 16.44 -11.67 -6.95
N LYS A 57 15.37 -10.93 -7.24
CA LYS A 57 14.70 -10.11 -6.22
C LYS A 57 14.00 -10.96 -5.14
N ALA A 58 13.46 -12.11 -5.51
CA ALA A 58 12.80 -13.01 -4.55
C ALA A 58 13.79 -13.67 -3.58
N LEU A 59 15.03 -13.88 -4.00
CA LEU A 59 16.11 -14.46 -3.19
C LEU A 59 16.93 -13.42 -2.43
N GLU A 60 16.76 -12.13 -2.74
CA GLU A 60 17.46 -11.07 -2.03
C GLU A 60 17.02 -11.04 -0.55
N PRO A 61 17.96 -11.02 0.41
CA PRO A 61 17.60 -10.92 1.81
C PRO A 61 16.88 -9.60 2.07
N CYS A 62 15.80 -9.67 2.85
CA CYS A 62 15.04 -8.50 3.25
C CYS A 62 14.61 -8.57 4.70
N ILE A 63 14.47 -7.40 5.32
CA ILE A 63 13.82 -7.29 6.62
C ILE A 63 12.32 -7.24 6.36
N THR A 64 11.59 -8.19 6.94
CA THR A 64 10.14 -8.29 6.80
C THR A 64 9.44 -7.87 8.09
N ASN A 65 8.15 -7.54 7.97
CA ASN A 65 7.26 -7.27 9.10
C ASN A 65 7.76 -6.15 10.01
N VAL A 66 8.41 -5.15 9.41
CA VAL A 66 8.92 -3.97 10.09
C VAL A 66 7.75 -3.14 10.63
N LYS A 67 7.94 -2.55 11.80
CA LYS A 67 6.98 -1.62 12.40
C LYS A 67 7.56 -0.22 12.45
N VAL A 68 6.75 0.76 12.09
CA VAL A 68 7.10 2.18 12.18
C VAL A 68 6.33 2.80 13.32
N LYS A 69 7.07 3.41 14.26
CA LYS A 69 6.50 4.15 15.39
C LYS A 69 6.77 5.64 15.20
N TRP A 70 5.70 6.42 15.26
CA TRP A 70 5.74 7.87 15.19
C TRP A 70 5.58 8.41 16.60
N ASN A 71 6.63 9.01 17.14
CA ASN A 71 6.61 9.64 18.45
C ASN A 71 6.46 11.14 18.25
N ILE A 72 5.21 11.60 18.27
CA ILE A 72 4.84 13.01 18.05
C ILE A 72 4.14 13.48 19.34
N PRO A 73 4.75 14.33 20.18
CA PRO A 73 4.13 14.72 21.44
C PRO A 73 2.86 15.56 21.29
N SER A 74 2.74 16.31 20.20
CA SER A 74 1.51 17.05 19.86
C SER A 74 0.34 16.14 19.44
N LEU A 75 0.56 14.84 19.25
CA LEU A 75 -0.46 13.91 18.77
C LEU A 75 -1.53 13.55 19.81
N ILE A 76 -1.38 13.99 21.06
CA ILE A 76 -2.34 13.70 22.15
C ILE A 76 -3.76 14.18 21.81
N SER A 77 -3.91 15.19 20.94
CA SER A 77 -5.20 15.71 20.49
C SER A 77 -5.50 15.50 18.99
N SER A 78 -4.59 14.86 18.23
CA SER A 78 -4.61 14.88 16.77
C SER A 78 -4.62 13.47 16.16
N LYS A 79 -5.25 13.32 14.99
CA LYS A 79 -5.23 12.07 14.25
C LYS A 79 -4.00 12.02 13.33
N LEU A 80 -3.21 10.95 13.45
CA LEU A 80 -2.14 10.63 12.51
C LEU A 80 -2.68 9.70 11.41
N GLN A 81 -2.47 10.06 10.15
CA GLN A 81 -2.66 9.17 9.02
C GLN A 81 -1.31 8.92 8.34
N SER A 82 -0.81 7.69 8.40
CA SER A 82 0.44 7.30 7.75
C SER A 82 0.21 6.29 6.65
N VAL A 83 0.97 6.42 5.56
CA VAL A 83 1.01 5.49 4.43
C VAL A 83 2.47 5.13 4.11
N PRO A 84 2.78 3.85 3.80
CA PRO A 84 1.89 2.71 3.87
C PRO A 84 1.48 2.35 5.30
N THR A 85 0.25 1.84 5.46
CA THR A 85 -0.29 1.40 6.76
C THR A 85 0.46 0.16 7.27
N VAL A 86 0.82 -0.75 6.36
CA VAL A 86 1.67 -1.91 6.65
C VAL A 86 2.97 -1.72 5.91
N ALA A 87 4.10 -1.70 6.65
CA ALA A 87 5.40 -1.53 6.02
C ALA A 87 5.69 -2.68 5.04
N PRO A 88 6.07 -2.39 3.78
CA PRO A 88 6.56 -3.42 2.88
C PRO A 88 7.93 -3.94 3.35
N PRO A 89 8.38 -5.11 2.85
CA PRO A 89 9.74 -5.59 3.08
C PRO A 89 10.79 -4.57 2.66
N VAL A 90 11.88 -4.51 3.43
CA VAL A 90 13.02 -3.64 3.17
C VAL A 90 14.16 -4.49 2.65
N TYR A 91 14.42 -4.40 1.35
CA TYR A 91 15.57 -5.06 0.70
C TYR A 91 16.79 -4.17 0.80
N ALA A 92 17.97 -4.76 0.60
CA ALA A 92 19.20 -3.99 0.49
C ALA A 92 19.08 -2.98 -0.66
N ASN A 93 19.56 -1.75 -0.43
CA ASN A 93 19.54 -0.65 -1.40
C ASN A 93 18.15 -0.18 -1.88
N ASP A 94 17.06 -0.73 -1.35
CA ASP A 94 15.71 -0.20 -1.63
C ASP A 94 15.45 1.04 -0.77
N ARG A 95 14.80 2.04 -1.39
CA ARG A 95 14.32 3.23 -0.68
C ARG A 95 12.89 3.00 -0.20
N LEU A 96 12.71 3.02 1.11
CA LEU A 96 11.40 3.01 1.74
C LEU A 96 10.90 4.43 1.96
N LEU A 97 9.63 4.69 1.61
CA LEU A 97 9.03 6.02 1.70
C LEU A 97 7.73 5.93 2.50
N PHE A 98 7.68 6.70 3.58
CA PHE A 98 6.46 6.91 4.35
C PHE A 98 6.03 8.35 4.24
N TYR A 99 4.72 8.53 4.16
CA TYR A 99 4.09 9.82 4.33
C TYR A 99 3.22 9.79 5.58
N ALA A 100 3.27 10.86 6.36
CA ALA A 100 2.43 11.06 7.53
C ALA A 100 1.73 12.41 7.40
N ILE A 101 0.41 12.40 7.49
CA ILE A 101 -0.42 13.61 7.59
C ILE A 101 -0.85 13.71 9.05
N ILE A 102 -0.54 14.85 9.65
CA ILE A 102 -0.83 15.17 11.04
C ILE A 102 -1.74 16.40 11.03
N ASP A 103 -2.87 16.30 11.72
CA ASP A 103 -3.79 17.42 11.91
C ASP A 103 -3.36 18.22 13.14
N SER A 104 -2.30 19.02 12.99
CA SER A 104 -1.76 19.86 14.05
C SER A 104 -1.20 21.15 13.46
N ASP A 105 -1.57 22.27 14.06
CA ASP A 105 -1.06 23.60 13.68
C ASP A 105 0.34 23.87 14.23
N GLN A 106 0.82 23.03 15.16
CA GLN A 106 2.13 23.18 15.79
C GLN A 106 3.01 21.98 15.47
N PHE A 107 4.21 22.28 14.95
CA PHE A 107 5.25 21.28 14.72
C PHE A 107 6.13 21.16 15.96
N ASP A 108 6.35 19.92 16.40
CA ASP A 108 7.21 19.63 17.53
C ASP A 108 8.57 19.11 17.04
N HIS A 109 9.63 19.85 17.32
CA HIS A 109 11.03 19.49 17.02
C HIS A 109 11.53 18.24 17.75
N SER A 110 10.78 17.74 18.74
CA SER A 110 11.06 16.46 19.41
C SER A 110 10.41 15.26 18.70
N THR A 111 9.72 15.49 17.56
CA THR A 111 9.15 14.40 16.76
C THR A 111 10.23 13.44 16.28
N THR A 112 10.06 12.15 16.60
CA THR A 112 10.94 11.09 16.14
C THR A 112 10.17 9.98 15.44
N VAL A 113 10.84 9.32 14.50
CA VAL A 113 10.35 8.15 13.78
C VAL A 113 11.29 7.00 14.06
N GLU A 114 10.74 5.91 14.57
CA GLU A 114 11.50 4.70 14.86
C GLU A 114 11.05 3.55 13.99
N ILE A 115 12.02 2.74 13.59
CA ILE A 115 11.81 1.54 12.82
C ILE A 115 12.21 0.36 13.70
N TRP A 116 11.30 -0.59 13.88
CA TRP A 116 11.46 -1.74 14.74
C TRP A 116 11.24 -3.05 13.98
N ASN A 117 11.83 -4.13 14.47
CA ASN A 117 11.46 -5.47 14.01
C ASN A 117 10.01 -5.81 14.40
N HIS A 118 9.48 -6.91 13.87
CA HIS A 118 8.10 -7.34 14.11
C HIS A 118 7.72 -7.44 15.59
N GLU A 119 8.63 -7.98 16.39
CA GLU A 119 8.43 -8.21 17.83
C GLU A 119 8.67 -6.96 18.68
N GLU A 120 9.13 -5.85 18.06
CA GLU A 120 9.49 -4.60 18.76
C GLU A 120 10.57 -4.78 19.84
N THR A 121 11.42 -5.80 19.67
CA THR A 121 12.53 -6.12 20.57
C THR A 121 13.82 -5.46 20.15
N VAL A 122 13.99 -5.18 18.84
CA VAL A 122 15.19 -4.58 18.26
C VAL A 122 14.81 -3.36 17.43
N ARG A 123 15.40 -2.20 17.77
CA ARG A 123 15.27 -0.97 16.99
C ARG A 123 16.25 -1.00 15.82
N LEU A 124 15.71 -0.95 14.61
CA LEU A 124 16.43 -0.99 13.34
C LEU A 124 16.89 0.41 12.89
N GLY A 125 16.18 1.46 13.31
CA GLY A 125 16.51 2.83 12.95
C GLY A 125 15.77 3.86 13.79
N LEU A 126 16.37 5.05 13.89
CA LEU A 126 15.81 6.24 14.52
C LEU A 126 16.11 7.44 13.63
N ALA A 127 15.08 8.20 13.31
CA ALA A 127 15.21 9.49 12.65
C ALA A 127 14.53 10.57 13.50
N LYS A 128 15.19 11.70 13.67
CA LYS A 128 14.61 12.88 14.30
C LYS A 128 14.24 13.89 13.22
N ILE A 129 13.07 14.50 13.33
CA ILE A 129 12.62 15.50 12.36
C ILE A 129 13.14 16.86 12.80
N ASP A 130 14.37 17.17 12.40
CA ASP A 130 15.09 18.36 12.88
C ASP A 130 14.77 19.66 12.13
N ARG A 131 14.15 19.59 10.94
CA ARG A 131 13.85 20.77 10.12
C ARG A 131 12.53 20.62 9.38
N ILE A 132 11.70 21.68 9.44
CA ILE A 132 10.75 21.98 8.37
C ILE A 132 11.53 22.86 7.38
N PRO A 133 11.59 22.54 6.07
CA PRO A 133 12.11 23.49 5.10
C PRO A 133 11.32 24.79 5.24
N GLU A 134 12.00 25.90 5.57
CA GLU A 134 11.39 27.21 5.76
C GLU A 134 10.46 27.50 4.58
N THR A 135 9.16 27.41 4.83
CA THR A 135 8.08 27.73 3.89
C THR A 135 8.31 27.14 2.50
N MET A 136 7.81 25.92 2.26
CA MET A 136 7.27 25.65 0.93
C MET A 136 6.24 26.75 0.71
N ASN A 137 6.56 27.72 -0.14
CA ASN A 137 5.66 28.78 -0.56
C ASN A 137 4.28 28.17 -0.77
N ASN A 138 3.20 28.82 -0.35
CA ASN A 138 1.85 28.23 -0.33
C ASN A 138 1.42 27.61 -1.69
N ASP A 139 2.11 27.98 -2.77
CA ASP A 139 1.99 27.48 -4.13
C ASP A 139 2.58 26.07 -4.37
N ASN A 140 3.49 25.56 -3.53
CA ASN A 140 4.22 24.31 -3.78
C ASN A 140 3.83 23.19 -2.80
N GLN A 141 2.56 22.78 -2.81
CA GLN A 141 1.98 21.70 -2.00
C GLN A 141 2.41 20.28 -2.43
N LEU A 142 3.59 20.12 -3.05
CA LEU A 142 4.04 18.85 -3.66
C LEU A 142 4.09 17.70 -2.66
N ILE A 143 4.61 17.92 -1.45
CA ILE A 143 4.70 16.86 -0.42
C ILE A 143 3.30 16.44 0.02
N THR A 144 2.40 17.40 0.24
CA THR A 144 0.99 17.15 0.57
C THR A 144 0.30 16.38 -0.55
N HIS A 145 0.50 16.77 -1.81
CA HIS A 145 -0.04 16.06 -2.96
C HIS A 145 0.49 14.64 -3.09
N LEU A 146 1.79 14.42 -2.86
CA LEU A 146 2.38 13.08 -2.87
C LEU A 146 1.83 12.21 -1.73
N ALA A 147 1.69 12.77 -0.53
CA ALA A 147 1.10 12.09 0.61
C ALA A 147 -0.38 11.73 0.35
N ALA A 148 -1.17 12.68 -0.14
CA ALA A 148 -2.57 12.47 -0.50
C ALA A 148 -2.70 11.43 -1.62
N LYS A 149 -1.85 11.50 -2.66
CA LYS A 149 -1.82 10.52 -3.75
C LYS A 149 -1.50 9.12 -3.22
N ALA A 150 -0.50 8.99 -2.34
CA ALA A 150 -0.14 7.71 -1.74
C ALA A 150 -1.30 7.13 -0.90
N LEU A 151 -1.97 7.97 -0.09
CA LEU A 151 -3.16 7.57 0.68
C LEU A 151 -4.30 7.12 -0.23
N ILE A 152 -4.62 7.88 -1.28
CA ILE A 152 -5.66 7.50 -2.25
C ILE A 152 -5.29 6.19 -2.94
N GLN A 153 -4.02 5.98 -3.31
CA GLN A 153 -3.56 4.73 -3.91
C GLN A 153 -3.73 3.54 -2.95
N GLU A 154 -3.37 3.69 -1.68
CA GLU A 154 -3.57 2.63 -0.68
C GLU A 154 -5.06 2.32 -0.48
N ILE A 155 -5.90 3.35 -0.34
CA ILE A 155 -7.35 3.20 -0.17
C ILE A 155 -8.00 2.59 -1.42
N THR A 156 -7.61 3.00 -2.63
CA THR A 156 -8.16 2.43 -3.88
C THR A 156 -7.76 0.97 -4.03
N HIS A 157 -6.50 0.63 -3.73
CA HIS A 157 -6.07 -0.77 -3.71
C HIS A 157 -6.72 -1.58 -2.59
N ALA A 158 -7.19 -0.93 -1.52
CA ALA A 158 -8.06 -1.53 -0.51
C ALA A 158 -9.55 -1.64 -0.95
N LYS A 159 -10.02 -0.83 -1.92
CA LYS A 159 -11.40 -0.85 -2.43
C LYS A 159 -11.60 -1.76 -3.64
N ASP A 160 -10.62 -1.86 -4.54
CA ASP A 160 -10.59 -2.82 -5.66
C ASP A 160 -10.75 -4.29 -5.18
N LEU A 161 -10.66 -4.51 -3.87
CA LEU A 161 -10.86 -5.76 -3.14
C LEU A 161 -12.30 -6.26 -3.12
N HIS A 162 -13.27 -5.34 -3.06
CA HIS A 162 -14.69 -5.69 -2.92
C HIS A 162 -15.42 -5.72 -4.27
N ALA A 163 -14.94 -4.96 -5.26
CA ALA A 163 -15.58 -4.87 -6.57
C ALA A 163 -15.28 -6.08 -7.50
N GLY A 164 -14.31 -6.93 -7.13
CA GLY A 164 -13.82 -8.02 -7.98
C GLY A 164 -14.74 -9.24 -8.09
N SER A 165 -15.79 -9.35 -7.27
CA SER A 165 -16.78 -10.42 -7.43
C SER A 165 -17.93 -9.92 -8.29
N GLN A 166 -17.94 -10.34 -9.56
CA GLN A 166 -19.11 -10.20 -10.44
C GLN A 166 -20.39 -10.68 -9.73
N GLN A 167 -20.30 -11.70 -8.86
CA GLN A 167 -21.40 -12.18 -8.01
C GLN A 167 -22.02 -11.10 -7.10
N THR A 168 -21.21 -10.27 -6.44
CA THR A 168 -21.73 -9.22 -5.53
C THR A 168 -22.37 -8.08 -6.33
N ARG A 169 -21.83 -7.77 -7.52
CA ARG A 169 -22.44 -6.81 -8.46
C ARG A 169 -23.78 -7.32 -8.99
N PHE A 170 -23.91 -8.62 -9.30
CA PHE A 170 -25.20 -9.21 -9.69
C PHE A 170 -26.21 -9.28 -8.53
N GLN A 171 -25.76 -9.47 -7.29
CA GLN A 171 -26.62 -9.44 -6.10
C GLN A 171 -27.13 -8.02 -5.80
N GLN A 172 -26.28 -7.00 -5.86
CA GLN A 172 -26.71 -5.61 -5.70
C GLN A 172 -27.69 -5.17 -6.79
N VAL A 173 -27.45 -5.55 -8.05
CA VAL A 173 -28.40 -5.27 -9.15
C VAL A 173 -29.74 -5.98 -8.91
N LYS A 174 -29.76 -7.22 -8.40
CA LYS A 174 -31.01 -7.93 -8.04
C LYS A 174 -31.73 -7.30 -6.84
N GLU A 175 -31.00 -6.82 -5.84
CA GLU A 175 -31.58 -6.15 -4.67
C GLU A 175 -32.20 -4.81 -5.04
N ASP A 176 -31.55 -4.04 -5.92
CA ASP A 176 -32.08 -2.77 -6.41
C ASP A 176 -33.31 -2.97 -7.31
N ASP A 177 -33.33 -4.03 -8.13
CA ASP A 177 -34.50 -4.38 -8.95
C ASP A 177 -35.69 -4.85 -8.10
N ASN A 178 -35.43 -5.61 -7.03
CA ASN A 178 -36.45 -6.02 -6.07
C ASN A 178 -37.01 -4.84 -5.26
N LYS A 179 -36.16 -3.89 -4.86
CA LYS A 179 -36.63 -2.66 -4.20
C LYS A 179 -37.51 -1.82 -5.11
N LYS A 180 -37.14 -1.66 -6.39
CA LYS A 180 -37.98 -0.94 -7.37
C LYS A 180 -39.36 -1.60 -7.54
N ARG A 181 -39.40 -2.92 -7.70
CA ARG A 181 -40.67 -3.67 -7.78
C ARG A 181 -41.53 -3.55 -6.52
N LEU A 182 -40.92 -3.46 -5.34
CA LEU A 182 -41.67 -3.30 -4.09
C LEU A 182 -42.34 -1.93 -3.99
N ILE A 183 -41.68 -0.88 -4.50
CA ILE A 183 -42.20 0.50 -4.50
C ILE A 183 -43.38 0.61 -5.48
N ASP A 184 -43.31 -0.06 -6.64
CA ASP A 184 -44.36 -0.06 -7.67
C ASP A 184 -45.62 -0.86 -7.28
N ILE A 185 -45.55 -1.74 -6.28
CA ILE A 185 -46.71 -2.49 -5.73
C ILE A 185 -47.38 -1.73 -4.56
N SER A 186 -46.72 -0.70 -4.04
CA SER A 186 -47.15 0.05 -2.84
C SER A 186 -47.91 1.35 -3.16
N LEU A 187 -48.24 1.59 -4.43
CA LEU A 187 -48.99 2.73 -4.97
C LEU A 187 -50.25 2.23 -5.70
#